data_AF-A0AA35SR32-F1
#
_entry.id   AF-A0AA35SR32-F1
#
_cell.length_a   1.000
_cell.length_b   1.000
_cell.length_c   1.000
_cell.angle_alpha   90.00
_cell.angle_beta   90.00
_cell.angle_gamma   90.00
#
_symmetry.space_group_name_H-M   'P 1'
#
loop_
_entity.id
_entity.type
_entity.pdbx_description
1 polymer ?
#
loop_
_entity_poly.entity_id
_entity_poly.type
_entity_poly.pdbx_seq_one_letter_code
_entity_poly.pdbx_strand_id
1 'polypeptide(L)'
;MGAVFADDGQHVDVSLMETQVGSIDRRMSMLLAYQYNGEISKRSATATAGGYPNGVFICLDGYVQIAGGRNYFDRVVAMMGAPDVLLEERWYAPEAQYDPELEDEFDAYFISWCLERTKQEIWQLAQESRVLSAPINTTSDLVDDTQFRQRGAFAEFDHPVAGTLLYPGRPFVMSESPWSIRRPAPLLGQHTDEVLGALGYSDADIAALRAQGVI
;
A
#
# COMPACT_ATOMS: atom_id res chain seq x y z
N MET A 1 -2.04 -26.23 -8.00
CA MET A 1 -1.46 -27.17 -9.00
C MET A 1 -1.64 -28.63 -8.61
N GLY A 2 -1.93 -28.99 -7.35
CA GLY A 2 -2.06 -30.40 -6.91
C GLY A 2 -3.20 -31.22 -7.55
N ALA A 3 -4.45 -30.76 -7.45
CA ALA A 3 -5.63 -31.54 -7.87
C ALA A 3 -5.80 -31.76 -9.39
N VAL A 4 -4.98 -31.11 -10.23
CA VAL A 4 -5.01 -31.33 -11.70
C VAL A 4 -4.15 -32.53 -12.10
N PHE A 5 -3.18 -32.90 -11.25
CA PHE A 5 -2.23 -33.98 -11.52
C PHE A 5 -2.36 -35.17 -10.57
N ALA A 6 -3.03 -34.97 -9.44
CA ALA A 6 -3.42 -36.01 -8.52
C ALA A 6 -4.96 -36.07 -8.47
N ASP A 7 -5.55 -37.26 -8.60
CA ASP A 7 -7.00 -37.49 -8.54
C ASP A 7 -7.56 -37.37 -7.10
N ASP A 8 -6.83 -36.70 -6.21
CA ASP A 8 -7.21 -36.45 -4.82
C ASP A 8 -7.14 -34.96 -4.45
N GLY A 9 -8.01 -34.59 -3.49
CA GLY A 9 -7.99 -33.27 -2.89
C GLY A 9 -6.89 -33.14 -1.84
N GLN A 10 -6.53 -31.91 -1.51
CA GLN A 10 -5.54 -31.62 -0.47
C GLN A 10 -6.13 -30.65 0.56
N HIS A 11 -5.84 -30.87 1.84
CA HIS A 11 -6.07 -29.89 2.89
C HIS A 11 -5.01 -28.80 2.86
N VAL A 12 -5.44 -27.53 2.81
CA VAL A 12 -4.56 -26.36 2.83
C VAL A 12 -4.90 -25.53 4.07
N ASP A 13 -3.94 -25.42 4.99
CA ASP A 13 -4.03 -24.56 6.18
C ASP A 13 -3.26 -23.26 5.94
N VAL A 14 -3.83 -22.13 6.36
CA VAL A 14 -3.26 -20.78 6.18
C VAL A 14 -3.35 -20.02 7.50
N SER A 15 -2.22 -19.86 8.18
CA SER A 15 -2.14 -19.15 9.44
C SER A 15 -2.06 -17.64 9.25
N LEU A 16 -2.93 -16.88 9.94
CA LEU A 16 -2.82 -15.42 10.03
C LEU A 16 -1.47 -15.00 10.61
N MET A 17 -0.98 -15.70 11.63
CA MET A 17 0.30 -15.37 12.28
C MET A 17 1.47 -15.57 11.33
N GLU A 18 1.54 -16.71 10.64
CA GLU A 18 2.63 -17.01 9.71
C GLU A 18 2.57 -16.10 8.48
N THR A 19 1.37 -15.79 7.99
CA THR A 19 1.16 -14.82 6.90
C THR A 19 1.71 -13.45 7.30
N GLN A 20 1.37 -12.96 8.50
CA GLN A 20 1.87 -11.66 8.97
C GLN A 20 3.38 -11.68 9.21
N VAL A 21 3.94 -12.76 9.73
CA VAL A 21 5.39 -12.88 9.92
C VAL A 21 6.13 -12.88 8.58
N GLY A 22 5.57 -13.55 7.57
CA GLY A 22 6.20 -13.72 6.26
C GLY A 22 6.00 -12.56 5.27
N SER A 23 4.95 -11.76 5.41
CA SER A 23 4.58 -10.72 4.43
C SER A 23 4.82 -9.27 4.87
N ILE A 24 5.07 -9.01 6.15
CA ILE A 24 5.37 -7.65 6.61
C ILE A 24 6.74 -7.22 6.10
N ASP A 25 6.80 -6.01 5.53
CA ASP A 25 8.00 -5.43 4.94
C ASP A 25 9.25 -5.64 5.81
N ARG A 26 10.31 -6.15 5.17
CA ARG A 26 11.64 -6.48 5.72
C ARG A 26 11.71 -7.52 6.83
N ARG A 27 10.60 -8.03 7.40
CA ARG A 27 10.67 -9.02 8.50
C ARG A 27 11.35 -10.32 8.09
N MET A 28 11.09 -10.79 6.87
CA MET A 28 11.78 -11.97 6.34
C MET A 28 13.29 -11.75 6.24
N SER A 29 13.73 -10.60 5.74
CA SER A 29 15.16 -10.26 5.66
C SER A 29 15.81 -10.13 7.04
N MET A 30 15.10 -9.55 8.02
CA MET A 30 15.58 -9.43 9.40
C MET A 30 15.66 -10.79 10.11
N LEU A 31 14.70 -11.67 9.88
CA LEU A 31 14.72 -13.04 10.39
C LEU A 31 15.93 -13.81 9.85
N LEU A 32 16.19 -13.68 8.54
CA LEU A 32 17.37 -14.27 7.92
C LEU A 32 18.66 -13.70 8.51
N ALA A 33 18.77 -12.38 8.66
CA ALA A 33 19.94 -11.73 9.28
C ALA A 33 20.24 -12.33 10.67
N TYR A 34 19.23 -12.40 11.54
CA TYR A 34 19.35 -13.02 12.86
C TYR A 34 19.88 -14.47 12.78
N GLN A 35 19.40 -15.28 11.82
CA GLN A 35 19.91 -16.64 11.64
C GLN A 35 21.39 -16.69 11.22
N TYR A 36 21.86 -15.71 10.44
CA TYR A 36 23.25 -15.67 9.98
C TYR A 36 24.23 -15.15 11.03
N ASN A 37 23.84 -14.14 11.82
CA ASN A 37 24.79 -13.41 12.68
C ASN A 37 24.28 -13.10 14.10
N GLY A 38 23.05 -13.49 14.46
CA GLY A 38 22.45 -13.23 15.76
C GLY A 38 21.94 -11.79 15.96
N GLU A 39 21.93 -10.95 14.91
CA GLU A 39 21.53 -9.55 14.99
C GLU A 39 20.03 -9.41 15.25
N ILE A 40 19.67 -8.67 16.31
CA ILE A 40 18.29 -8.37 16.65
C ILE A 40 17.94 -6.99 16.11
N SER A 41 17.09 -6.96 15.08
CA SER A 41 16.58 -5.70 14.54
C SER A 41 15.69 -4.99 15.57
N LYS A 42 15.93 -3.68 15.74
CA LYS A 42 15.16 -2.82 16.63
C LYS A 42 14.37 -1.81 15.81
N ARG A 43 13.33 -1.25 16.42
CA ARG A 43 12.64 -0.08 15.87
C ARG A 43 13.66 1.06 15.76
N SER A 44 13.88 1.54 14.54
CA SER A 44 14.69 2.76 14.35
C SER A 44 13.91 3.97 14.82
N ALA A 45 14.56 4.87 15.54
CA ALA A 45 13.97 6.14 15.97
C ALA A 45 13.86 7.14 14.81
N THR A 46 14.79 7.05 13.83
CA THR A 46 14.83 7.90 12.64
C THR A 46 15.01 7.05 11.38
N ALA A 47 14.54 7.52 10.23
CA ALA A 47 14.66 6.83 8.93
C ALA A 47 16.08 6.93 8.30
N THR A 48 17.07 7.27 9.13
CA THR A 48 18.45 7.69 8.84
C THR A 48 19.39 6.64 8.28
N ALA A 49 18.97 5.37 8.24
CA ALA A 49 19.74 4.36 7.51
C ALA A 49 19.89 4.72 6.02
N GLY A 50 19.15 5.72 5.52
CA GLY A 50 19.18 6.27 4.17
C GLY A 50 20.08 7.49 3.92
N GLY A 51 20.62 8.13 4.96
CA GLY A 51 21.07 9.53 4.92
C GLY A 51 19.90 10.53 4.91
N TYR A 52 20.11 11.85 4.82
CA TYR A 52 19.01 12.84 4.76
C TYR A 52 18.93 13.56 3.41
N PRO A 53 17.74 14.00 2.98
CA PRO A 53 16.45 13.72 3.60
C PRO A 53 15.95 12.32 3.25
N ASN A 54 15.52 11.57 4.27
CA ASN A 54 14.73 10.35 4.08
C ASN A 54 13.64 10.31 5.13
N GLY A 55 12.38 10.23 4.70
CA GLY A 55 11.27 10.19 5.65
C GLY A 55 9.97 10.76 5.09
N VAL A 56 9.02 10.96 5.99
CA VAL A 56 7.73 11.60 5.72
C VAL A 56 7.81 13.03 6.23
N PHE A 57 7.56 14.00 5.35
CA PHE A 57 7.62 15.42 5.66
C PHE A 57 6.23 16.03 5.51
N ILE A 58 5.88 16.95 6.42
CA ILE A 58 4.65 17.74 6.31
C ILE A 58 4.79 18.78 5.18
N CYS A 59 3.69 19.01 4.46
CA CYS A 59 3.60 20.00 3.40
C CYS A 59 2.27 20.75 3.49
N LEU A 60 2.01 21.69 2.57
CA LEU A 60 0.87 22.62 2.63
C LEU A 60 -0.49 21.93 2.81
N ASP A 61 -0.69 20.76 2.18
CA ASP A 61 -1.95 20.02 2.12
C ASP A 61 -1.84 18.54 2.55
N GLY A 62 -0.83 18.21 3.37
CA GLY A 62 -0.66 16.86 3.91
C GLY A 62 0.78 16.47 4.14
N TYR A 63 1.18 15.34 3.55
CA TYR A 63 2.52 14.78 3.73
C TYR A 63 3.09 14.22 2.42
N VAL A 64 4.42 14.21 2.34
CA VAL A 64 5.18 13.62 1.24
C VAL A 64 6.27 12.70 1.78
N GLN A 65 6.42 11.52 1.17
CA GLN A 65 7.55 10.64 1.42
C GLN A 65 8.69 11.05 0.50
N ILE A 66 9.89 11.24 1.06
CA ILE A 66 11.12 11.51 0.33
C ILE A 66 12.13 10.41 0.65
N ALA A 67 12.82 9.95 -0.39
CA ALA A 67 14.02 9.13 -0.29
C ALA A 67 15.13 9.82 -1.11
N GLY A 68 15.71 10.85 -0.50
CA GLY A 68 16.60 11.82 -1.14
C GLY A 68 18.02 11.85 -0.55
N GLY A 69 18.35 10.98 0.39
CA GLY A 69 19.69 10.95 0.99
C GLY A 69 20.77 10.33 0.13
N ARG A 70 22.02 10.53 0.55
CA ARG A 70 23.25 10.07 -0.10
C ARG A 70 23.34 10.51 -1.55
N ASN A 71 23.26 9.55 -2.47
CA ASN A 71 23.44 9.74 -3.91
C ASN A 71 22.32 10.56 -4.58
N TYR A 72 21.29 10.93 -3.82
CA TYR A 72 20.20 11.78 -4.30
C TYR A 72 20.24 13.19 -3.69
N PHE A 73 21.17 13.47 -2.76
CA PHE A 73 21.19 14.72 -2.01
C PHE A 73 21.38 15.94 -2.92
N ASP A 74 22.30 15.84 -3.88
CA ASP A 74 22.52 16.83 -4.94
C ASP A 74 21.24 17.17 -5.72
N ARG A 75 20.42 16.16 -6.00
CA ARG A 75 19.14 16.32 -6.69
C ARG A 75 18.09 16.97 -5.83
N VAL A 76 18.09 16.71 -4.52
CA VAL A 76 17.20 17.40 -3.58
C VAL A 76 17.59 18.87 -3.48
N VAL A 77 18.89 19.18 -3.34
CA VAL A 77 19.37 20.56 -3.33
C VAL A 77 18.98 21.28 -4.62
N ALA A 78 19.15 20.63 -5.78
CA ALA A 78 18.71 21.18 -7.07
C ALA A 78 17.18 21.38 -7.14
N MET A 79 16.39 20.41 -6.64
CA MET A 79 14.93 20.50 -6.55
C MET A 79 14.47 21.71 -5.72
N MET A 80 15.23 22.07 -4.68
CA MET A 80 14.98 23.26 -3.85
C MET A 80 15.44 24.57 -4.50
N GLY A 81 15.98 24.54 -5.72
CA GLY A 81 16.52 25.70 -6.41
C GLY A 81 17.97 26.02 -6.07
N ALA A 82 18.71 25.05 -5.53
CA ALA A 82 20.12 25.16 -5.13
C ALA A 82 20.44 26.39 -4.24
N PRO A 83 19.86 26.49 -3.02
CA PRO A 83 20.20 27.56 -2.09
C PRO A 83 21.70 27.59 -1.77
N ASP A 84 22.32 28.77 -1.78
CA ASP A 84 23.78 28.93 -1.59
C ASP A 84 24.31 28.20 -0.35
N VAL A 85 23.57 28.24 0.76
CA VAL A 85 23.95 27.56 2.02
C VAL A 85 24.07 26.05 1.84
N LEU A 86 23.26 25.43 0.99
CA LEU A 86 23.26 23.98 0.73
C LEU A 86 24.31 23.55 -0.30
N LEU A 87 25.06 24.50 -0.88
CA LEU A 87 26.18 24.25 -1.79
C LEU A 87 27.54 24.24 -1.07
N GLU A 88 27.57 24.57 0.21
CA GLU A 88 28.78 24.56 1.03
C GLU A 88 29.39 23.15 1.16
N GLU A 89 30.73 23.06 1.17
CA GLU A 89 31.47 21.78 1.18
C GLU A 89 31.09 20.86 2.35
N ARG A 90 30.66 21.43 3.48
CA ARG A 90 30.24 20.66 4.67
C ARG A 90 29.10 19.68 4.40
N TRP A 91 28.19 19.99 3.48
CA TRP A 91 27.07 19.12 3.12
C TRP A 91 27.48 17.89 2.32
N TYR A 92 28.69 17.92 1.76
CA TYR A 92 29.23 16.91 0.85
C TYR A 92 30.45 16.18 1.44
N ALA A 93 30.80 16.45 2.70
CA ALA A 93 31.81 15.66 3.40
C ALA A 93 31.37 14.18 3.50
N PRO A 94 32.29 13.21 3.48
CA PRO A 94 31.94 11.78 3.44
C PRO A 94 30.99 11.33 4.58
N GLU A 95 31.10 11.95 5.75
CA GLU A 95 30.29 11.67 6.94
C GLU A 95 29.01 12.50 7.02
N ALA A 96 28.89 13.57 6.22
CA ALA A 96 27.85 14.59 6.36
C ALA A 96 26.45 14.00 6.37
N GLN A 97 26.18 13.06 5.47
CA GLN A 97 24.87 12.42 5.31
C GLN A 97 24.42 11.56 6.51
N TYR A 98 25.31 11.33 7.48
CA TYR A 98 25.01 10.59 8.70
C TYR A 98 25.20 11.43 9.97
N ASP A 99 25.49 12.72 9.81
CA ASP A 99 25.66 13.66 10.91
C ASP A 99 24.28 14.16 11.39
N PRO A 100 23.87 13.87 12.64
CA PRO A 100 22.58 14.29 13.18
C PRO A 100 22.41 15.82 13.24
N GLU A 101 23.50 16.57 13.46
CA GLU A 101 23.42 18.04 13.56
C GLU A 101 23.15 18.65 12.18
N LEU A 102 23.77 18.11 11.14
CA LEU A 102 23.51 18.53 9.76
C LEU A 102 22.13 18.06 9.28
N GLU A 103 21.65 16.90 9.71
CA GLU A 103 20.29 16.44 9.44
C GLU A 103 19.26 17.41 10.01
N ASP A 104 19.37 17.76 11.29
CA ASP A 104 18.47 18.71 11.96
C ASP A 104 18.48 20.08 11.27
N GLU A 105 19.66 20.54 10.85
CA GLU A 105 19.79 21.80 10.13
C GLU A 105 19.17 21.73 8.71
N PHE A 106 19.41 20.64 7.98
CA PHE A 106 18.81 20.44 6.66
C PHE A 106 17.29 20.38 6.75
N ASP A 107 16.76 19.65 7.74
CA ASP A 107 15.33 19.50 7.95
C ASP A 107 14.66 20.85 8.21
N ALA A 108 15.32 21.79 8.88
CA ALA A 108 14.80 23.14 9.04
C ALA A 108 14.59 23.84 7.68
N TYR A 109 15.54 23.75 6.75
CA TYR A 109 15.40 24.30 5.41
C TYR A 109 14.34 23.55 4.59
N PHE A 110 14.37 22.22 4.65
CA PHE A 110 13.54 21.37 3.81
C PHE A 110 12.08 21.40 4.24
N ILE A 111 11.78 21.36 5.54
CA ILE A 111 10.41 21.44 6.06
C ILE A 111 9.80 22.80 5.72
N SER A 112 10.54 23.90 5.88
CA SER A 112 10.06 25.23 5.45
C SER A 112 9.72 25.25 3.96
N TRP A 113 10.58 24.68 3.11
CA TRP A 113 10.32 24.57 1.68
C TRP A 113 9.09 23.70 1.36
N CYS A 114 8.88 22.60 2.08
CA CYS A 114 7.71 21.74 1.93
C CYS A 114 6.41 22.41 2.36
N LEU A 115 6.41 23.20 3.43
CA LEU A 115 5.21 23.86 3.97
C LEU A 115 4.61 24.92 3.02
N GLU A 116 5.39 25.41 2.06
CA GLU A 116 4.93 26.36 1.05
C GLU A 116 4.30 25.69 -0.19
N ARG A 117 4.35 24.36 -0.29
CA ARG A 117 4.00 23.61 -1.50
C ARG A 117 3.06 22.47 -1.18
N THR A 118 2.17 22.17 -2.10
CA THR A 118 1.31 20.97 -2.02
C THR A 118 2.12 19.70 -2.25
N LYS A 119 1.64 18.56 -1.74
CA LYS A 119 2.23 17.23 -1.96
C LYS A 119 2.38 16.91 -3.46
N GLN A 120 1.47 17.41 -4.30
CA GLN A 120 1.51 17.23 -5.75
C GLN A 120 2.60 18.06 -6.42
N GLU A 121 2.77 19.33 -6.04
CA GLU A 121 3.85 20.18 -6.56
C GLU A 121 5.22 19.60 -6.17
N ILE A 122 5.39 19.19 -4.91
CA ILE A 122 6.64 18.55 -4.45
C ILE A 122 6.91 17.27 -5.25
N TRP A 123 5.89 16.43 -5.45
CA TRP A 123 6.05 15.19 -6.21
C TRP A 123 6.40 15.43 -7.68
N GLN A 124 5.87 16.47 -8.31
CA GLN A 124 6.24 16.87 -9.68
C GLN A 124 7.70 17.34 -9.74
N LEU A 125 8.10 18.25 -8.86
CA LEU A 125 9.47 18.75 -8.78
C LEU A 125 10.48 17.62 -8.49
N ALA A 126 10.10 16.67 -7.64
CA ALA A 126 10.90 15.49 -7.35
C ALA A 126 11.07 14.59 -8.58
N GLN A 127 10.01 14.35 -9.36
CA GLN A 127 10.10 13.58 -10.59
C GLN A 127 11.01 14.25 -11.63
N GLU A 128 10.87 15.55 -11.82
CA GLU A 128 11.72 16.35 -12.72
C GLU A 128 13.20 16.29 -12.30
N SER A 129 13.44 16.38 -10.99
CA SER A 129 14.77 16.34 -10.39
C SER A 129 15.31 14.91 -10.19
N ARG A 130 14.54 13.87 -10.53
CA ARG A 130 14.88 12.45 -10.33
C ARG A 130 15.18 12.10 -8.87
N VAL A 131 14.43 12.71 -7.95
CA VAL A 131 14.36 12.38 -6.52
C VAL A 131 13.24 11.36 -6.31
N LEU A 132 13.51 10.32 -5.52
CA LEU A 132 12.50 9.33 -5.19
C LEU A 132 11.52 9.94 -4.18
N SER A 133 10.28 10.10 -4.61
CA SER A 133 9.23 10.76 -3.82
C SER A 133 7.85 10.21 -4.17
N ALA A 134 6.95 10.25 -3.20
CA ALA A 134 5.53 10.00 -3.40
C ALA A 134 4.67 10.83 -2.43
N PRO A 135 3.52 11.35 -2.87
CA PRO A 135 2.56 11.96 -1.96
C PRO A 135 1.95 10.89 -1.03
N ILE A 136 1.71 11.26 0.23
CA ILE A 136 0.93 10.41 1.13
C ILE A 136 -0.55 10.69 0.86
N ASN A 137 -1.15 9.82 0.06
CA ASN A 137 -2.54 9.94 -0.36
C ASN A 137 -3.52 9.54 0.75
N THR A 138 -4.55 10.35 0.92
CA THR A 138 -5.76 10.01 1.68
C THR A 138 -6.67 9.07 0.88
N THR A 139 -7.68 8.49 1.52
CA THR A 139 -8.66 7.65 0.81
C THR A 139 -9.39 8.41 -0.30
N SER A 140 -9.71 9.70 -0.09
CA SER A 140 -10.32 10.53 -1.13
C SER A 140 -9.37 10.76 -2.30
N ASP A 141 -8.09 11.06 -2.02
CA ASP A 141 -7.09 11.20 -3.09
C ASP A 141 -7.01 9.94 -3.96
N LEU A 142 -7.02 8.74 -3.33
CA LEU A 142 -6.95 7.46 -4.05
C LEU A 142 -8.18 7.21 -4.94
N VAL A 143 -9.38 7.49 -4.43
CA VAL A 143 -10.63 7.32 -5.18
C VAL A 143 -10.71 8.33 -6.33
N ASP A 144 -10.15 9.54 -6.12
CA ASP A 144 -10.17 10.62 -7.10
C ASP A 144 -9.03 10.57 -8.13
N ASP A 145 -8.00 9.78 -7.88
CA ASP A 145 -6.82 9.67 -8.73
C ASP A 145 -7.13 9.14 -10.14
N THR A 146 -6.65 9.88 -11.13
CA THR A 146 -6.87 9.60 -12.55
C THR A 146 -6.31 8.24 -12.97
N GLN A 147 -5.15 7.86 -12.45
CA GLN A 147 -4.50 6.60 -12.81
C GLN A 147 -5.29 5.41 -12.26
N PHE A 148 -5.74 5.47 -10.99
CA PHE A 148 -6.57 4.42 -10.41
C PHE A 148 -7.91 4.27 -11.14
N ARG A 149 -8.55 5.38 -11.51
CA ARG A 149 -9.80 5.38 -12.31
C ARG A 149 -9.59 4.76 -13.69
N GLN A 150 -8.58 5.21 -14.44
CA GLN A 150 -8.29 4.69 -15.79
C GLN A 150 -7.96 3.20 -15.80
N ARG A 151 -7.33 2.70 -14.73
CA ARG A 151 -7.00 1.27 -14.59
C ARG A 151 -8.17 0.41 -14.13
N GLY A 152 -9.28 1.03 -13.70
CA GLY A 152 -10.42 0.33 -13.09
C GLY A 152 -10.04 -0.32 -11.76
N ALA A 153 -9.20 0.36 -10.97
CA ALA A 153 -8.77 -0.12 -9.66
C ALA A 153 -9.92 -0.20 -8.66
N PHE A 154 -10.96 0.60 -8.90
CA PHE A 154 -12.22 0.53 -8.19
C PHE A 154 -13.37 0.25 -9.17
N ALA A 155 -14.38 -0.47 -8.71
CA ALA A 155 -15.56 -0.83 -9.47
C ALA A 155 -16.82 -0.33 -8.75
N GLU A 156 -17.66 0.39 -9.48
CA GLU A 156 -18.96 0.83 -9.00
C GLU A 156 -19.95 -0.34 -9.06
N PHE A 157 -20.71 -0.53 -7.99
CA PHE A 157 -21.67 -1.63 -7.91
C PHE A 157 -22.91 -1.23 -7.11
N ASP A 158 -24.08 -1.56 -7.64
CA ASP A 158 -25.37 -1.34 -6.99
C ASP A 158 -25.77 -2.55 -6.14
N HIS A 159 -25.91 -2.32 -4.83
CA HIS A 159 -26.34 -3.33 -3.87
C HIS A 159 -27.77 -3.03 -3.40
N PRO A 160 -28.68 -4.03 -3.39
CA PRO A 160 -30.11 -3.82 -3.14
C PRO A 160 -30.45 -3.14 -1.80
N VAL A 161 -29.53 -3.18 -0.83
CA VAL A 161 -29.68 -2.51 0.48
C VAL A 161 -28.74 -1.31 0.65
N ALA A 162 -27.54 -1.36 0.07
CA ALA A 162 -26.51 -0.35 0.34
C ALA A 162 -26.45 0.73 -0.76
N GLY A 163 -27.23 0.56 -1.83
CA GLY A 163 -27.21 1.39 -3.02
C GLY A 163 -25.93 1.23 -3.83
N THR A 164 -25.68 2.20 -4.69
CA THR A 164 -24.50 2.27 -5.54
C THR A 164 -23.28 2.75 -4.73
N LEU A 165 -22.27 1.90 -4.63
CA LEU A 165 -21.01 2.19 -3.94
C LEU A 165 -19.81 1.78 -4.78
N LEU A 166 -18.66 2.37 -4.45
CA LEU A 166 -17.38 2.08 -5.08
C LEU A 166 -16.59 1.05 -4.26
N TYR A 167 -16.25 -0.08 -4.86
CA TYR A 167 -15.53 -1.19 -4.23
C TYR A 167 -14.13 -1.34 -4.83
N PRO A 168 -13.15 -1.88 -4.06
CA PRO A 168 -11.90 -2.35 -4.65
C PRO A 168 -12.18 -3.34 -5.80
N GLY A 169 -11.59 -3.05 -6.95
CA GLY A 169 -11.74 -3.83 -8.16
C GLY A 169 -10.75 -5.00 -8.24
N ARG A 170 -10.33 -5.33 -9.46
CA ARG A 170 -9.38 -6.42 -9.71
C ARG A 170 -7.99 -6.09 -9.16
N PRO A 171 -7.32 -7.04 -8.46
CA PRO A 171 -5.94 -6.83 -8.01
C PRO A 171 -4.91 -6.85 -9.15
N PHE A 172 -5.27 -7.43 -10.30
CA PHE A 172 -4.42 -7.50 -11.49
C PHE A 172 -5.27 -7.47 -12.78
N VAL A 173 -4.65 -7.07 -13.90
CA VAL A 173 -5.29 -7.02 -15.22
C VAL A 173 -4.87 -8.25 -16.01
N MET A 174 -5.84 -9.05 -16.44
CA MET A 174 -5.62 -10.22 -17.31
C MET A 174 -6.31 -9.97 -18.65
N SER A 175 -5.56 -10.03 -19.75
CA SER A 175 -6.08 -9.79 -21.10
C SER A 175 -6.95 -10.93 -21.61
N GLU A 176 -6.60 -12.18 -21.29
CA GLU A 176 -7.30 -13.37 -21.81
C GLU A 176 -8.44 -13.85 -20.89
N SER A 177 -8.38 -13.51 -19.60
CA SER A 177 -9.38 -13.90 -18.59
C SER A 177 -9.71 -12.72 -17.67
N PRO A 178 -10.29 -11.63 -18.21
CA PRO A 178 -10.56 -10.44 -17.44
C PRO A 178 -11.52 -10.73 -16.28
N TRP A 179 -11.12 -10.36 -15.07
CA TRP A 179 -11.99 -10.39 -13.91
C TRP A 179 -12.89 -9.16 -13.86
N SER A 180 -14.14 -9.35 -13.44
CA SER A 180 -15.09 -8.29 -13.10
C SER A 180 -16.00 -8.74 -11.95
N ILE A 181 -16.55 -7.77 -11.22
CA ILE A 181 -17.64 -8.03 -10.27
C ILE A 181 -18.89 -8.38 -11.09
N ARG A 182 -19.47 -9.56 -10.85
CA ARG A 182 -20.60 -10.09 -11.65
C ARG A 182 -21.96 -9.93 -11.00
N ARG A 183 -22.03 -9.91 -9.67
CA ARG A 183 -23.25 -9.87 -8.86
C ARG A 183 -22.94 -9.16 -7.54
N PRO A 184 -23.94 -8.52 -6.89
CA PRO A 184 -23.73 -7.94 -5.56
C PRO A 184 -23.43 -9.03 -4.54
N ALA A 185 -22.94 -8.61 -3.38
CA ALA A 185 -22.98 -9.47 -2.20
C ALA A 185 -24.43 -9.97 -1.99
N PRO A 186 -24.64 -11.27 -1.74
CA PRO A 186 -25.98 -11.80 -1.55
C PRO A 186 -26.57 -11.32 -0.23
N LEU A 187 -27.90 -11.20 -0.20
CA LEU A 187 -28.61 -11.07 1.06
C LEU A 187 -28.51 -12.36 1.88
N LEU A 188 -28.71 -12.24 3.19
CA LEU A 188 -28.77 -13.41 4.07
C LEU A 188 -29.86 -14.38 3.58
N GLY A 189 -29.47 -15.62 3.27
CA GLY A 189 -30.37 -16.66 2.80
C GLY A 189 -30.88 -16.51 1.36
N GLN A 190 -30.39 -15.53 0.57
CA GLN A 190 -30.90 -15.25 -0.78
C GLN A 190 -30.92 -16.47 -1.72
N HIS A 191 -29.93 -17.37 -1.58
CA HIS A 191 -29.76 -18.52 -2.45
C HIS A 191 -30.10 -19.86 -1.75
N THR A 192 -30.70 -19.85 -0.55
CA THR A 192 -30.98 -21.08 0.21
C THR A 192 -31.84 -22.06 -0.60
N ASP A 193 -32.97 -21.58 -1.13
CA ASP A 193 -33.91 -22.43 -1.85
C ASP A 193 -33.35 -22.89 -3.21
N GLU A 194 -32.58 -22.01 -3.90
CA GLU A 194 -31.87 -22.34 -5.15
C GLU A 194 -30.89 -23.51 -4.95
N VAL A 195 -30.07 -23.43 -3.90
CA VAL A 195 -29.07 -24.46 -3.59
C VAL A 195 -29.74 -25.76 -3.14
N LEU A 196 -30.76 -25.72 -2.29
CA LEU A 196 -31.47 -26.93 -1.84
C LEU A 196 -32.21 -27.62 -2.99
N GLY A 197 -32.85 -26.86 -3.88
CA GLY A 197 -33.47 -27.39 -5.08
C GLY A 197 -32.44 -28.05 -6.01
N ALA A 198 -31.26 -27.44 -6.19
CA ALA A 198 -30.17 -28.03 -6.97
C ALA A 198 -29.61 -29.33 -6.37
N LEU A 199 -29.74 -29.52 -5.06
CA LEU A 199 -29.40 -30.76 -4.35
C LEU A 199 -30.52 -31.81 -4.37
N GLY A 200 -31.70 -31.49 -4.92
CA GLY A 200 -32.82 -32.42 -5.08
C GLY A 200 -33.88 -32.39 -3.97
N TYR A 201 -33.85 -31.40 -3.07
CA TYR A 201 -34.90 -31.22 -2.07
C TYR A 201 -36.18 -30.69 -2.73
N SER A 202 -37.33 -31.20 -2.29
CA SER A 202 -38.63 -30.68 -2.72
C SER A 202 -39.02 -29.42 -1.94
N ASP A 203 -39.96 -28.64 -2.48
CA ASP A 203 -40.52 -27.47 -1.77
C ASP A 203 -41.08 -27.83 -0.38
N ALA A 204 -41.61 -29.04 -0.23
CA ALA A 204 -42.11 -29.56 1.04
C ALA A 204 -40.98 -29.81 2.05
N ASP A 205 -39.86 -30.37 1.59
CA ASP A 205 -38.68 -30.60 2.44
C ASP A 205 -38.09 -29.27 2.90
N ILE A 206 -37.97 -28.29 1.99
CA ILE A 206 -37.47 -26.94 2.29
C ILE A 206 -38.38 -26.25 3.32
N ALA A 207 -39.70 -26.32 3.14
CA ALA A 207 -40.65 -25.76 4.10
C ALA A 207 -40.53 -26.41 5.49
N ALA A 208 -40.32 -27.74 5.54
CA ALA A 208 -40.12 -28.46 6.79
C ALA A 208 -38.82 -28.05 7.51
N LEU A 209 -37.70 -27.91 6.77
CA LEU A 209 -36.43 -27.44 7.32
C LEU A 209 -36.55 -26.02 7.91
N ARG A 210 -37.26 -25.14 7.23
CA ARG A 210 -37.52 -23.78 7.68
C ARG A 210 -38.39 -23.75 8.95
N ALA A 211 -39.44 -24.57 9.00
CA ALA A 211 -40.28 -24.69 10.18
C ALA A 211 -39.53 -25.24 11.41
N GLN A 212 -38.48 -26.04 11.19
CA GLN A 212 -37.60 -26.58 12.23
C GLN A 212 -36.48 -25.61 12.65
N GLY A 213 -36.32 -24.46 11.96
CA GLY A 213 -35.24 -23.49 12.24
C GLY A 213 -33.85 -23.97 11.81
N VAL A 214 -33.77 -24.94 10.89
CA VAL A 214 -32.51 -25.41 10.30
C VAL A 214 -32.00 -24.41 9.25
N ILE A 215 -32.94 -23.76 8.54
CA ILE A 215 -32.71 -22.71 7.54
C ILE A 215 -33.58 -21.49 7.79
#